data_AF-A0A7J3X793-F1
#
_entry.id   AF-A0A7J3X793-F1
#
_cell.length_a   1.000
_cell.length_b   1.000
_cell.length_c   1.000
_cell.angle_alpha   90.00
_cell.angle_beta   90.00
_cell.angle_gamma   90.00
#
_symmetry.space_group_name_H-M   'P 1'
#
loop_
_entity.id
_entity.type
_entity.pdbx_description
1 polymer ?
#
loop_
_entity_poly.entity_id
_entity_poly.type
_entity_poly.pdbx_seq_one_letter_code
_entity_poly.pdbx_strand_id
1 'polypeptide(L)'
;GPDARWRPGVDDDLPPRFYEPLPSGPFKGRAPSREEVARRKAEYFRFLGWDENGIPLDETLEELDLGFLRQVVARLREQAGSSSA
;
A
#
# COMPACT_ATOMS: atom_id res chain seq x y z
N GLY A 1 -2.24 14.97 -1.75
CA GLY A 1 -1.27 15.83 -2.49
C GLY A 1 0.06 15.10 -2.45
N PRO A 2 0.98 15.27 -3.40
CA PRO A 2 2.19 14.45 -3.39
C PRO A 2 3.07 14.97 -2.26
N ASP A 3 3.05 14.24 -1.15
CA ASP A 3 4.04 14.38 -0.11
C ASP A 3 5.41 14.16 -0.77
N ALA A 4 6.40 15.01 -0.46
CA ALA A 4 7.73 14.94 -1.08
C ALA A 4 8.44 13.60 -0.79
N ARG A 5 7.88 12.78 0.10
CA ARG A 5 8.34 11.46 0.49
C ARG A 5 7.14 10.54 0.69
N TRP A 6 7.19 9.38 0.04
CA TRP A 6 6.25 8.29 0.26
C TRP A 6 6.54 7.62 1.62
N ARG A 7 5.48 7.36 2.39
CA ARG A 7 5.50 6.63 3.67
C ARG A 7 4.90 5.24 3.46
N PRO A 8 5.73 4.18 3.44
CA PRO A 8 5.27 2.81 3.26
C PRO A 8 4.19 2.45 4.28
N GLY A 9 3.17 1.69 3.84
CA GLY A 9 2.04 1.27 4.66
C GLY A 9 1.02 2.36 5.03
N VAL A 10 1.40 3.65 4.96
CA VAL A 10 0.55 4.79 5.36
C VAL A 10 -0.11 5.47 4.16
N ASP A 11 0.67 5.77 3.12
CA ASP A 11 0.18 6.57 1.99
C ASP A 11 -0.65 5.75 0.99
N ASP A 12 -0.56 4.43 1.05
CA ASP A 12 -1.36 3.49 0.25
C ASP A 12 -2.74 3.23 0.89
N ASP A 13 -3.48 4.30 1.20
CA ASP A 13 -4.87 4.21 1.67
C ASP A 13 -5.76 5.20 0.89
N LEU A 14 -7.07 4.94 0.89
CA LEU A 14 -8.05 5.84 0.30
C LEU A 14 -8.21 7.09 1.16
N PRO A 15 -8.44 8.27 0.55
CA PRO A 15 -8.80 9.46 1.31
C PRO A 15 -10.01 9.20 2.22
N PRO A 16 -10.09 9.80 3.42
CA PRO A 16 -11.16 9.53 4.39
C PRO A 16 -12.57 9.61 3.81
N ARG A 17 -12.78 10.52 2.84
CA ARG A 17 -14.05 10.71 2.14
C ARG A 17 -14.58 9.46 1.45
N PHE A 18 -13.71 8.54 0.99
CA PHE A 18 -14.13 7.30 0.33
C PHE A 18 -14.83 6.33 1.29
N TYR A 19 -14.60 6.48 2.60
CA TYR A 19 -15.26 5.67 3.63
C TYR A 19 -16.59 6.26 4.09
N GLU A 20 -16.98 7.44 3.60
CA GLU A 20 -18.28 8.03 3.87
C GLU A 20 -19.33 7.51 2.87
N PRO A 21 -20.53 7.10 3.33
CA PRO A 21 -21.60 6.65 2.45
C PRO A 21 -22.00 7.68 1.40
N LEU A 22 -22.27 7.21 0.17
CA LEU A 22 -22.75 8.08 -0.90
C LEU A 22 -24.09 8.74 -0.51
N PRO A 23 -24.25 10.07 -0.68
CA PRO A 23 -25.43 10.80 -0.20
C PRO A 23 -26.68 10.58 -1.08
N SER A 24 -26.49 10.22 -2.36
CA SER A 24 -27.57 10.07 -3.34
C SER A 24 -27.21 9.11 -4.48
N GLY A 25 -28.15 8.88 -5.40
CA GLY A 25 -27.98 7.99 -6.56
C GLY A 25 -28.23 6.51 -6.26
N PRO A 26 -28.03 5.61 -7.26
CA PRO A 26 -28.34 4.18 -7.14
C PRO A 26 -27.56 3.43 -6.05
N PHE A 27 -26.41 3.96 -5.65
CA PHE A 27 -25.56 3.40 -4.60
C PHE A 27 -25.62 4.20 -3.29
N LYS A 28 -26.65 5.03 -3.09
CA LYS A 28 -26.88 5.79 -1.86
C LYS A 28 -26.72 4.90 -0.63
N GLY A 29 -26.02 5.41 0.38
CA GLY A 29 -25.78 4.71 1.64
C GLY A 29 -24.66 3.66 1.60
N ARG A 30 -23.99 3.47 0.47
CA ARG A 30 -22.87 2.52 0.35
C ARG A 30 -21.52 3.25 0.45
N ALA A 31 -20.59 2.61 1.14
CA ALA A 31 -19.16 2.89 1.15
C ALA A 31 -18.41 1.57 1.45
N PRO A 32 -17.17 1.41 0.98
CA PRO A 32 -16.30 0.32 1.45
C PRO A 32 -16.00 0.48 2.94
N SER A 33 -15.76 -0.64 3.64
CA SER A 33 -15.20 -0.60 4.99
C SER A 33 -13.67 -0.51 4.95
N ARG A 34 -13.07 -0.03 6.03
CA ARG A 34 -11.60 0.05 6.15
C ARG A 34 -10.97 -1.35 6.15
N GLU A 35 -11.62 -2.32 6.79
CA GLU A 35 -11.17 -3.70 6.87
C GLU A 35 -11.15 -4.36 5.49
N GLU A 36 -12.19 -4.12 4.68
CA GLU A 36 -12.26 -4.67 3.32
C GLU A 36 -11.19 -4.06 2.41
N VAL A 37 -10.95 -2.76 2.51
CA VAL A 37 -9.87 -2.10 1.76
C VAL A 37 -8.50 -2.61 2.19
N ALA A 38 -8.25 -2.71 3.50
CA ALA A 38 -7.00 -3.25 4.04
C ALA A 38 -6.75 -4.69 3.57
N ARG A 39 -7.77 -5.55 3.63
CA ARG A 39 -7.69 -6.94 3.15
C ARG A 39 -7.35 -7.01 1.66
N ARG A 40 -8.08 -6.27 0.83
CA ARG A 40 -7.85 -6.24 -0.63
C ARG A 40 -6.49 -5.67 -0.99
N LYS A 41 -6.02 -4.65 -0.28
CA LYS A 41 -4.67 -4.10 -0.45
C LYS A 41 -3.60 -5.15 -0.16
N ALA A 42 -3.71 -5.86 0.96
CA ALA A 42 -2.78 -6.93 1.30
C ALA A 42 -2.79 -8.08 0.26
N GLU A 43 -3.97 -8.44 -0.26
CA GLU A 43 -4.09 -9.40 -1.36
C GLU A 43 -3.39 -8.90 -2.63
N TYR A 44 -3.56 -7.62 -2.96
CA TYR A 44 -2.93 -7.00 -4.12
C TYR A 44 -1.40 -6.95 -4.01
N PHE A 45 -0.87 -6.57 -2.85
CA PHE A 45 0.58 -6.59 -2.59
C PHE A 45 1.16 -7.99 -2.73
N ARG A 46 0.54 -9.01 -2.13
CA ARG A 46 0.99 -10.40 -2.31
C ARG A 46 0.96 -10.85 -3.76
N PHE A 47 -0.07 -10.47 -4.51
CA PHE A 47 -0.16 -10.78 -5.94
C PHE A 47 0.99 -10.17 -6.75
N LEU A 48 1.46 -8.97 -6.38
CA LEU A 48 2.60 -8.31 -7.01
C LEU A 48 3.97 -8.82 -6.51
N GLY A 49 4.00 -9.72 -5.52
CA GLY A 49 5.24 -10.12 -4.84
C GLY A 49 5.80 -9.00 -3.97
N TRP A 50 4.94 -8.24 -3.29
CA TRP A 50 5.32 -7.18 -2.35
C TRP A 50 5.00 -7.61 -0.92
N ASP A 51 5.71 -7.02 0.05
CA ASP A 51 5.45 -7.21 1.47
C ASP A 51 4.21 -6.43 1.95
N GLU A 52 3.85 -6.59 3.23
CA GLU A 52 2.69 -5.94 3.83
C GLU A 52 2.76 -4.40 3.87
N ASN A 53 3.94 -3.83 3.69
CA ASN A 53 4.16 -2.37 3.66
C ASN A 53 4.10 -1.80 2.24
N GLY A 54 3.86 -2.64 1.23
CA GLY A 54 3.82 -2.25 -0.18
C GLY A 54 5.21 -2.13 -0.79
N ILE A 55 6.20 -2.83 -0.25
CA ILE A 55 7.58 -2.80 -0.74
C ILE A 55 7.85 -4.09 -1.53
N PRO A 56 8.34 -4.03 -2.79
CA PRO A 56 8.62 -5.22 -3.59
C PRO A 56 9.58 -6.18 -2.89
N LEU A 57 9.34 -7.48 -2.99
CA LEU A 57 10.25 -8.51 -2.49
C LEU A 57 11.50 -8.60 -3.35
N ASP A 58 12.54 -9.17 -2.76
CA ASP A 58 13.84 -9.35 -3.38
C ASP A 58 13.78 -10.27 -4.60
N GLU A 59 12.93 -11.29 -4.55
CA GLU A 59 12.64 -12.21 -5.66
C GLU A 59 11.97 -11.46 -6.83
N THR A 60 11.00 -10.59 -6.53
CA THR A 60 10.32 -9.77 -7.53
C THR A 60 11.26 -8.80 -8.24
N LEU A 61 12.23 -8.24 -7.52
CA LEU A 61 13.26 -7.40 -8.14
C LEU A 61 14.13 -8.18 -9.13
N GLU A 62 14.47 -9.44 -8.86
CA GLU A 62 15.25 -10.26 -9.80
C GLU A 62 14.43 -10.71 -11.00
N GLU A 63 13.19 -11.15 -10.79
CA GLU A 63 12.30 -11.56 -11.87
C GLU A 63 12.09 -10.44 -12.91
N LEU A 64 12.19 -9.19 -12.47
CA LEU A 64 12.03 -8.00 -13.31
C LEU A 64 13.37 -7.39 -13.79
N ASP A 65 14.52 -8.01 -13.52
CA ASP A 65 15.85 -7.48 -13.85
C ASP A 65 16.14 -6.10 -13.20
N LEU A 66 15.62 -5.90 -11.99
CA LEU A 66 15.75 -4.70 -11.16
C LEU A 66 16.59 -4.93 -9.91
N GLY A 67 17.39 -6.01 -9.86
CA GLY A 67 18.21 -6.39 -8.70
C GLY A 67 19.15 -5.27 -8.20
N PHE A 68 19.55 -4.35 -9.07
CA PHE A 68 20.35 -3.17 -8.71
C PHE A 68 19.66 -2.24 -7.68
N LEU A 69 18.34 -2.32 -7.54
CA LEU A 69 17.56 -1.54 -6.56
C LEU A 69 17.53 -2.15 -5.16
N ARG A 70 17.98 -3.40 -4.96
CA ARG A 70 17.89 -4.11 -3.67
C ARG A 70 18.37 -3.29 -2.47
N GLN A 71 19.50 -2.60 -2.60
CA GLN A 71 20.04 -1.79 -1.51
C GLN A 71 19.15 -0.59 -1.16
N VAL A 72 18.51 0.03 -2.15
CA VAL A 72 17.59 1.15 -1.93
C VAL A 72 16.30 0.62 -1.30
N VAL A 73 15.79 -0.49 -1.80
CA VAL A 73 14.56 -1.14 -1.30
C VAL A 73 14.73 -1.65 0.13
N ALA A 74 15.89 -2.23 0.47
CA ALA A 74 16.20 -2.66 1.83
C ALA A 74 16.13 -1.49 2.84
N ARG A 75 16.66 -0.31 2.48
CA ARG A 75 16.57 0.89 3.32
C ARG A 75 15.12 1.34 3.53
N LEU A 76 14.25 1.18 2.54
CA LEU A 76 12.82 1.50 2.68
C LEU A 76 12.14 0.56 3.68
N ARG A 77 12.49 -0.73 3.67
CA ARG A 77 11.97 -1.71 4.65
C ARG A 77 12.42 -1.38 6.08
N GLU A 78 13.69 -1.02 6.26
CA GLU A 78 14.22 -0.58 7.57
C GLU A 78 13.50 0.66 8.11
N GLN A 79 13.20 1.62 7.23
CA GLN A 79 12.44 2.83 7.59
C GLN A 79 10.99 2.51 7.97
N ALA A 80 10.34 1.59 7.25
CA ALA A 80 8.98 1.14 7.56
C ALA A 80 8.92 0.42 8.91
N GLY A 81 9.86 -0.50 9.18
CA GLY A 81 9.94 -1.22 10.45
C GLY A 81 10.29 -0.33 11.64
N SER A 82 11.18 0.64 11.46
CA SER A 82 11.57 1.59 12.52
C SER A 82 10.45 2.58 12.90
N SER A 83 9.43 2.75 12.06
CA SER A 83 8.27 3.59 12.36
C SER A 83 7.16 2.87 13.15
N SER A 84 7.34 1.58 13.44
CA SER A 84 6.40 0.73 14.20
C SER A 84 6.85 0.45 15.65
N ALA A 85 7.96 1.06 16.09
CA ALA A 85 8.48 1.05 17.46
C ALA A 85 8.32 2.43 18.11
#